data_AF-A0A1A8G635-F1
#
_entry.id   AF-A0A1A8G635-F1
#
_cell.length_a   1.000
_cell.length_b   1.000
_cell.length_c   1.000
_cell.angle_alpha   90.00
_cell.angle_beta   90.00
_cell.angle_gamma   90.00
#
_symmetry.space_group_name_H-M   'P 1'
#
loop_
_entity.id
_entity.type
_entity.pdbx_description
1 polymer ?
#
loop_
_entity_poly.entity_id
_entity_poly.type
_entity_poly.pdbx_seq_one_letter_code
_entity_poly.pdbx_strand_id
1 'polypeptide(L)'
;VNIRAKVNRAFNTSMEVGIQVSCEDLFCDRHWKVCHAYATFVTQRTNTGQKVLLRPTVAHTQKEQVEYSVAAERRRVRMLHDDIIRDLLSDGFIQQADSSEVCNAVTAEKTRVESVELVLPPHANHQVNTFGGQIMAWMVNVATIAASRLCQAHPTLRTIDMFTFRGPSQVGDRLLLRAIVNNAFKNSMEVGVRAEAYQQEGPNRHINSAFMTFEVLDDGRKPCTLPRIRPEPLEGERRFQEAVARKKIRLDRKYIISRKQSEVPLSVPWDPRNQVYLSFNNVSALKTLAAKNSWRLSSEKDQVRLYTLEQKSVLSFRVEAEVDVPAERAFYLLADMSNRTSWDTHYKKCELIHRVDDDDFIYRVVTPSVHQGSMGTPTSSNQAGGILQDFILLASRRKPCGIGDPYVIALRSVSLTTHPPVEGYNRGEVVCAGFTILPSKNKSLVSYYNQASPEVLPYISTDIAGLSSSFYHTFCSCSKYLTTHRQQQGEQAGKNLPLQQEEIPAEPKQQEPGVPGENPCLHGENMPTPCRSAAARI
;
A
#
# COMPACT_ATOMS: atom_id res chain seq x y z
N VAL A 1 -26.76 18.94 6.91
CA VAL A 1 -25.28 18.82 6.83
C VAL A 1 -24.68 19.63 7.96
N ASN A 2 -23.75 19.06 8.72
CA ASN A 2 -23.05 19.72 9.82
C ASN A 2 -21.56 19.88 9.46
N ILE A 3 -21.07 21.12 9.50
CA ILE A 3 -19.68 21.47 9.18
C ILE A 3 -19.03 22.02 10.45
N ARG A 4 -17.97 21.36 10.92
CA ARG A 4 -17.16 21.81 12.04
C ARG A 4 -15.77 22.17 11.54
N ALA A 5 -15.29 23.36 11.89
CA ALA A 5 -13.94 23.81 11.54
C ALA A 5 -13.17 24.20 12.81
N LYS A 6 -11.89 23.84 12.87
CA LYS A 6 -11.00 24.15 13.99
C LYS A 6 -9.62 24.52 13.46
N VAL A 7 -9.00 25.55 14.05
CA VAL A 7 -7.57 25.84 13.79
C VAL A 7 -6.74 24.78 14.48
N ASN A 8 -6.07 23.94 13.71
CA ASN A 8 -5.19 22.89 14.24
C ASN A 8 -3.84 23.47 14.65
N ARG A 9 -3.33 24.41 13.84
CA ARG A 9 -2.04 25.04 14.07
C ARG A 9 -1.95 26.42 13.42
N ALA A 10 -1.55 27.42 14.20
CA ALA A 10 -1.04 28.67 13.65
C ALA A 10 0.48 28.59 13.47
N PHE A 11 0.95 28.99 12.29
CA PHE A 11 2.35 29.25 11.99
C PHE A 11 2.62 30.76 12.03
N ASN A 12 3.71 31.23 11.42
CA ASN A 12 4.08 32.64 11.43
C ASN A 12 3.02 33.52 10.72
N THR A 13 2.70 33.23 9.46
CA THR A 13 1.80 34.06 8.65
C THR A 13 0.61 33.31 8.07
N SER A 14 0.50 32.02 8.41
CA SER A 14 -0.54 31.14 7.92
C SER A 14 -1.04 30.23 9.04
N MET A 15 -2.26 29.75 8.89
CA MET A 15 -2.87 28.80 9.83
C MET A 15 -3.46 27.62 9.07
N GLU A 16 -3.29 26.42 9.62
CA GLU A 16 -3.99 25.23 9.16
C GLU A 16 -5.33 25.09 9.90
N VAL A 17 -6.40 24.93 9.14
CA VAL A 17 -7.76 24.71 9.64
C VAL A 17 -8.21 23.32 9.21
N GLY A 18 -8.50 22.47 10.19
CA GLY A 18 -9.17 21.19 9.97
C GLY A 18 -10.67 21.40 9.82
N ILE A 19 -11.28 20.74 8.84
CA ILE A 19 -12.70 20.83 8.51
C ILE A 19 -13.27 19.41 8.50
N GLN A 20 -14.30 19.18 9.32
CA GLN A 20 -15.04 17.94 9.37
C GLN A 20 -16.48 18.17 8.89
N VAL A 21 -16.89 17.41 7.90
CA VAL A 21 -18.25 17.45 7.34
C VAL A 21 -18.95 16.13 7.66
N SER A 22 -20.12 16.24 8.27
CA SER A 22 -21.01 15.12 8.59
C SER A 22 -22.41 15.36 8.05
N CYS A 23 -23.06 14.27 7.66
CA CYS A 23 -24.47 14.28 7.30
C CYS A 23 -25.27 13.54 8.36
N GLU A 24 -26.49 14.01 8.53
CA GLU A 24 -27.49 13.48 9.43
C GLU A 24 -28.76 13.31 8.62
N ASP A 25 -29.32 12.11 8.65
CA ASP A 25 -30.65 11.83 8.16
C ASP A 25 -31.63 12.01 9.31
N LEU A 26 -32.41 13.08 9.27
CA LEU A 26 -33.36 13.45 10.31
C LEU A 26 -34.52 12.46 10.44
N PHE A 27 -34.80 11.64 9.41
CA PHE A 27 -35.86 10.64 9.47
C PHE A 27 -35.40 9.36 10.16
N CYS A 28 -34.15 8.95 9.95
CA CYS A 28 -33.60 7.70 10.48
C CYS A 28 -32.67 7.90 11.68
N ASP A 29 -32.44 9.14 12.12
CA ASP A 29 -31.42 9.56 13.10
C ASP A 29 -30.03 8.94 12.82
N ARG A 30 -29.71 8.80 11.53
CA ARG A 30 -28.44 8.21 11.07
C ARG A 30 -27.43 9.32 10.84
N HIS A 31 -26.27 9.18 11.48
CA HIS A 31 -25.17 10.12 11.36
C HIS A 31 -23.98 9.43 10.69
N TRP A 32 -23.41 10.06 9.65
CA TRP A 32 -22.19 9.57 9.04
C TRP A 32 -21.24 10.71 8.66
N LYS A 33 -19.94 10.39 8.66
CA LYS A 33 -18.90 11.33 8.25
C LYS A 33 -18.78 11.32 6.74
N VAL A 34 -18.77 12.49 6.13
CA VAL A 34 -18.68 12.68 4.67
C VAL A 34 -17.26 13.00 4.26
N CYS A 35 -16.65 14.00 4.90
CA CYS A 35 -15.35 14.51 4.49
C CYS A 35 -14.55 15.00 5.70
N HIS A 36 -13.23 14.78 5.65
CA HIS A 36 -12.27 15.52 6.47
C HIS A 36 -11.30 16.21 5.53
N ALA A 37 -11.21 17.53 5.63
CA ALA A 37 -10.37 18.37 4.79
C ALA A 37 -9.47 19.25 5.65
N TYR A 38 -8.39 19.73 5.06
CA TYR A 38 -7.47 20.68 5.69
C TYR A 38 -7.26 21.85 4.75
N ALA A 39 -7.55 23.05 5.23
CA ALA A 39 -7.33 24.28 4.49
C ALA A 39 -6.20 25.08 5.13
N THR A 40 -5.54 25.93 4.35
CA THR A 40 -4.57 26.88 4.90
C THR A 40 -4.95 28.28 4.49
N PHE A 41 -5.07 29.13 5.50
CA PHE A 41 -5.40 30.53 5.33
C PHE A 41 -4.15 31.37 5.63
N VAL A 42 -4.00 32.45 4.88
CA VAL A 42 -2.95 33.45 5.06
C VAL A 42 -3.63 34.74 5.47
N THR A 43 -3.16 35.34 6.56
CA THR A 43 -3.71 36.61 7.04
C THR A 43 -2.96 37.77 6.42
N GLN A 44 -3.68 38.63 5.72
CA GLN A 44 -3.17 39.87 5.12
C GLN A 44 -3.85 41.07 5.76
N ARG A 45 -3.10 42.16 5.99
CA ARG A 45 -3.70 43.43 6.41
C ARG A 45 -4.50 44.03 5.27
N THR A 46 -5.73 44.46 5.58
CA THR A 46 -6.71 45.03 4.64
C THR A 46 -6.19 46.20 3.82
N ASN A 47 -5.22 46.95 4.33
CA ASN A 47 -4.82 48.24 3.75
C ASN A 47 -3.47 48.16 3.00
N THR A 48 -2.63 47.16 3.29
CA THR A 48 -1.24 47.10 2.80
C THR A 48 -0.88 45.79 2.11
N GLY A 49 -1.75 44.77 2.18
CA GLY A 49 -1.42 43.41 1.68
C GLY A 49 -0.30 42.70 2.46
N GLN A 50 0.27 43.35 3.49
CA GLN A 50 1.34 42.78 4.30
C GLN A 50 0.83 41.60 5.14
N LYS A 51 1.65 40.54 5.21
CA LYS A 51 1.36 39.36 6.01
C LYS A 51 1.38 39.69 7.49
N VAL A 52 0.38 39.24 8.24
CA VAL A 52 0.29 39.43 9.68
C VAL A 52 0.98 38.28 10.41
N LEU A 53 1.76 38.60 11.44
CA LEU A 53 2.32 37.60 12.35
C LEU A 53 1.22 37.07 13.29
N LEU A 54 0.97 35.76 13.26
CA LEU A 54 -0.03 35.09 14.06
C LEU A 54 0.57 34.60 15.38
N ARG A 55 -0.25 34.58 16.43
CA ARG A 55 0.11 33.96 17.70
C ARG A 55 0.06 32.43 17.56
N PRO A 56 1.06 31.68 18.04
CA PRO A 56 1.03 30.22 18.03
C PRO A 56 -0.17 29.68 18.82
N THR A 57 -0.79 28.63 18.30
CA THR A 57 -1.84 27.89 19.01
C THR A 57 -1.23 26.99 20.07
N VAL A 58 -1.78 27.01 21.29
CA VAL A 58 -1.39 26.12 22.38
C VAL A 58 -2.26 24.86 22.32
N ALA A 59 -1.63 23.70 22.29
CA ALA A 59 -2.31 22.41 22.40
C ALA A 59 -2.39 22.01 23.87
N HIS A 60 -3.58 21.67 24.37
CA HIS A 60 -3.79 21.32 25.78
C HIS A 60 -4.01 19.83 25.98
N THR A 61 -4.64 19.16 25.01
CA THR A 61 -4.91 17.72 25.08
C THR A 61 -3.91 16.91 24.25
N GLN A 62 -3.70 15.63 24.60
CA GLN A 62 -2.85 14.72 23.81
C GLN A 62 -3.31 14.67 22.34
N LYS A 63 -4.63 14.65 22.11
CA LYS A 63 -5.21 14.69 20.76
C LYS A 63 -4.82 15.97 20.00
N GLU A 64 -4.85 17.12 20.65
CA GLU A 64 -4.43 18.38 20.04
C GLU A 64 -2.93 18.42 19.76
N GLN A 65 -2.13 17.81 20.63
CA GLN A 65 -0.68 17.73 20.44
C GLN A 65 -0.33 16.88 19.22
N VAL A 66 -1.04 15.76 19.01
CA VAL A 66 -0.97 14.96 17.78
C VAL A 66 -1.46 15.75 16.56
N GLU A 67 -2.61 16.44 16.65
CA GLU A 67 -3.11 17.27 15.54
C GLU A 67 -2.09 18.36 15.15
N TYR A 68 -1.43 18.97 16.14
CA TYR A 68 -0.41 20.00 15.96
C TYR A 68 0.87 19.47 15.29
N SER A 69 1.32 18.26 15.67
CA SER A 69 2.51 17.63 15.06
C SER A 69 2.22 17.20 13.63
N VAL A 70 1.06 16.59 13.37
CA VAL A 70 0.64 16.17 12.04
C VAL A 70 0.42 17.38 11.11
N ALA A 71 -0.05 18.52 11.63
CA ALA A 71 -0.16 19.76 10.85
C ALA A 71 1.21 20.27 10.36
N ALA A 72 2.28 20.07 11.13
CA ALA A 72 3.66 20.38 10.69
C ALA A 72 4.05 19.53 9.48
N GLU A 73 3.81 18.22 9.57
CA GLU A 73 4.15 17.25 8.52
C GLU A 73 3.35 17.53 7.25
N ARG A 74 2.05 17.82 7.36
CA ARG A 74 1.23 18.23 6.21
C ARG A 74 1.76 19.50 5.54
N ARG A 75 2.27 20.46 6.31
CA ARG A 75 2.92 21.65 5.74
C ARG A 75 4.24 21.30 5.05
N ARG A 76 5.07 20.44 5.63
CA ARG A 76 6.33 19.99 5.01
C ARG A 76 6.06 19.32 3.66
N VAL A 77 5.11 18.39 3.64
CA VAL A 77 4.68 17.67 2.43
C VAL A 77 4.09 18.61 1.39
N ARG A 78 3.45 19.71 1.79
CA ARG A 78 2.98 20.76 0.87
C ARG A 78 4.12 21.47 0.15
N MET A 79 5.16 21.84 0.89
CA MET A 79 6.29 22.57 0.33
C MET A 79 7.11 21.71 -0.62
N LEU A 80 7.26 20.42 -0.30
CA LEU A 80 8.04 19.47 -1.10
C LEU A 80 7.23 18.78 -2.21
N HIS A 81 5.95 19.12 -2.39
CA HIS A 81 5.08 18.34 -3.28
C HIS A 81 5.54 18.36 -4.74
N ASP A 82 5.93 19.53 -5.23
CA ASP A 82 6.35 19.71 -6.62
C ASP A 82 7.71 19.03 -6.85
N ASP A 83 8.60 19.06 -5.86
CA ASP A 83 9.90 18.38 -5.91
C ASP A 83 9.74 16.86 -5.90
N ILE A 84 8.87 16.33 -5.02
CA ILE A 84 8.55 14.88 -4.99
C ILE A 84 8.01 14.41 -6.35
N ILE A 85 7.13 15.19 -7.00
CA ILE A 85 6.64 14.82 -8.34
C ILE A 85 7.80 14.79 -9.34
N ARG A 86 8.66 15.81 -9.32
CA ARG A 86 9.81 15.91 -10.23
C ARG A 86 10.78 14.75 -10.05
N ASP A 87 11.11 14.40 -8.80
CA ASP A 87 12.00 13.30 -8.47
C ASP A 87 11.41 11.96 -8.95
N LEU A 88 10.12 11.70 -8.68
CA LEU A 88 9.44 10.48 -9.14
C LEU A 88 9.42 10.34 -10.67
N LEU A 89 9.34 11.45 -11.39
CA LEU A 89 9.39 11.46 -12.85
C LEU A 89 10.82 11.36 -13.40
N SER A 90 11.83 11.73 -12.61
CA SER A 90 13.24 11.72 -13.01
C SER A 90 13.91 10.37 -12.75
N ASP A 91 13.54 9.69 -11.65
CA ASP A 91 14.02 8.33 -11.32
C ASP A 91 13.33 7.23 -12.14
N GLY A 92 12.17 7.53 -12.73
CA GLY A 92 11.43 6.62 -13.58
C GLY A 92 11.90 6.63 -15.03
N PHE A 93 12.81 5.71 -15.41
CA PHE A 93 12.79 5.16 -16.77
C PHE A 93 11.49 4.35 -16.92
N ILE A 94 10.37 5.03 -17.20
CA ILE A 94 9.09 4.37 -17.38
C ILE A 94 9.09 3.71 -18.75
N GLN A 95 9.19 2.37 -18.76
CA GLN A 95 8.79 1.57 -19.90
C GLN A 95 7.33 1.87 -20.20
N GLN A 96 7.07 2.31 -21.44
CA GLN A 96 5.74 2.34 -22.04
C GLN A 96 5.00 1.06 -21.65
N ALA A 97 3.84 1.21 -21.01
CA ALA A 97 2.92 0.10 -20.84
C ALA A 97 2.72 -0.57 -22.22
N ASP A 98 2.85 -1.90 -22.25
CA ASP A 98 2.80 -2.72 -23.47
C ASP A 98 1.76 -2.18 -24.46
N SER A 99 2.26 -1.77 -25.63
CA SER A 99 1.52 -1.20 -26.76
C SER A 99 0.54 -2.18 -27.42
N SER A 100 0.32 -3.36 -26.82
CA SER A 100 -0.40 -4.48 -27.41
C SER A 100 -1.90 -4.58 -27.04
N GLU A 101 -2.44 -3.75 -26.13
CA GLU A 101 -3.88 -3.79 -25.74
C GLU A 101 -4.67 -2.51 -26.10
N VAL A 102 -4.33 -1.83 -27.19
CA VAL A 102 -4.85 -0.47 -27.51
C VAL A 102 -6.11 -0.47 -28.39
N CYS A 103 -6.81 -1.60 -28.57
CA CYS A 103 -7.94 -1.64 -29.51
C CYS A 103 -9.18 -0.84 -29.07
N ASN A 104 -9.36 -0.54 -27.77
CA ASN A 104 -10.56 0.14 -27.25
C ASN A 104 -10.28 1.39 -26.38
N ALA A 105 -9.11 2.03 -26.53
CA ALA A 105 -8.77 3.20 -25.73
C ALA A 105 -9.44 4.49 -26.25
N VAL A 106 -10.03 5.28 -25.36
CA VAL A 106 -10.68 6.57 -25.69
C VAL A 106 -9.61 7.67 -25.73
N THR A 107 -9.61 8.52 -26.74
CA THR A 107 -8.66 9.65 -26.84
C THR A 107 -8.98 10.73 -25.80
N ALA A 108 -7.96 11.20 -25.08
CA ALA A 108 -8.13 12.20 -24.01
C ALA A 108 -8.87 13.47 -24.46
N GLU A 109 -8.59 13.97 -25.67
CA GLU A 109 -9.24 15.17 -26.22
C GLU A 109 -10.77 15.09 -26.27
N LYS A 110 -11.37 13.90 -26.44
CA LYS A 110 -12.84 13.75 -26.42
C LYS A 110 -13.45 14.11 -25.06
N THR A 111 -12.65 14.09 -24.00
CA THR A 111 -13.06 14.42 -22.64
C THR A 111 -12.84 15.90 -22.29
N ARG A 112 -12.23 16.69 -23.19
CA ARG A 112 -11.88 18.10 -22.92
C ARG A 112 -13.12 18.97 -22.77
N VAL A 113 -13.20 19.72 -21.68
CA VAL A 113 -14.27 20.68 -21.40
C VAL A 113 -13.67 22.04 -21.13
N GLU A 114 -14.26 23.07 -21.71
CA GLU A 114 -13.95 24.47 -21.40
C GLU A 114 -15.24 25.17 -20.94
N SER A 115 -15.15 25.93 -19.86
CA SER A 115 -16.22 26.83 -19.40
C SER A 115 -15.63 28.19 -19.06
N VAL A 116 -16.43 29.24 -19.20
CA VAL A 116 -16.05 30.60 -18.80
C VAL A 116 -17.11 31.13 -17.85
N GLU A 117 -16.69 31.50 -16.65
CA GLU A 117 -17.56 32.03 -15.60
C GLU A 117 -17.21 33.50 -15.34
N LEU A 118 -18.22 34.37 -15.33
CA LEU A 118 -18.04 35.77 -14.95
C LEU A 118 -18.10 35.90 -13.41
N VAL A 119 -17.09 36.52 -12.81
CA VAL A 119 -17.09 36.78 -11.37
C VAL A 119 -18.02 37.95 -11.07
N LEU A 120 -19.14 37.64 -10.41
CA LEU A 120 -20.16 38.60 -9.97
C LEU A 120 -19.95 38.95 -8.48
N PRO A 121 -20.55 40.06 -8.00
CA PRO A 121 -20.43 40.47 -6.60
C PRO A 121 -20.73 39.38 -5.55
N PRO A 122 -21.73 38.47 -5.73
CA PRO A 122 -21.99 37.39 -4.77
C PRO A 122 -20.84 36.36 -4.67
N HIS A 123 -19.97 36.29 -5.67
CA HIS A 123 -18.85 35.35 -5.72
C HIS A 123 -17.61 35.86 -4.97
N ALA A 124 -17.64 37.09 -4.46
CA ALA A 124 -16.51 37.73 -3.79
C ALA A 124 -16.85 38.14 -2.36
N ASN A 125 -15.80 38.24 -1.54
CA ASN A 125 -15.90 38.79 -0.20
C ASN A 125 -16.03 40.33 -0.23
N HIS A 126 -16.21 40.93 0.94
CA HIS A 126 -16.29 42.39 1.10
C HIS A 126 -15.01 43.15 0.67
N GLN A 127 -13.92 42.45 0.34
CA GLN A 127 -12.67 42.98 -0.21
C GLN A 127 -12.56 42.78 -1.73
N VAL A 128 -13.65 42.42 -2.40
CA VAL A 128 -13.73 42.22 -3.85
C VAL A 128 -12.91 40.99 -4.33
N ASN A 129 -12.39 40.18 -3.41
CA ASN A 129 -11.67 38.95 -3.73
C ASN A 129 -12.63 37.77 -3.83
N THR A 130 -12.55 37.03 -4.93
CA THR A 130 -13.37 35.84 -5.19
C THR A 130 -13.16 34.78 -4.11
N PHE A 131 -14.24 34.20 -3.62
CA PHE A 131 -14.17 33.09 -2.68
C PHE A 131 -13.53 31.87 -3.35
N GLY A 132 -12.46 31.34 -2.76
CA GLY A 132 -11.84 30.09 -3.24
C GLY A 132 -12.83 28.93 -3.29
N GLY A 133 -13.83 28.91 -2.40
CA GLY A 133 -14.95 27.96 -2.42
C GLY A 133 -15.77 28.02 -3.71
N GLN A 134 -16.02 29.22 -4.24
CA GLN A 134 -16.76 29.40 -5.48
C GLN A 134 -15.96 28.90 -6.69
N ILE A 135 -14.67 29.22 -6.74
CA ILE A 135 -13.76 28.72 -7.78
C ILE A 135 -13.74 27.18 -7.77
N MET A 136 -13.61 26.57 -6.59
CA MET A 136 -13.67 25.11 -6.47
C MET A 136 -14.99 24.52 -6.96
N ALA A 137 -16.13 25.14 -6.65
CA ALA A 137 -17.43 24.67 -7.10
C ALA A 137 -17.52 24.61 -8.63
N TRP A 138 -17.08 25.68 -9.32
CA TRP A 138 -17.04 25.68 -10.77
C TRP A 138 -16.05 24.66 -11.34
N MET A 139 -14.87 24.51 -10.74
CA MET A 139 -13.90 23.51 -11.16
C MET A 139 -14.46 22.09 -11.07
N VAL A 140 -15.17 21.76 -9.97
CA VAL A 140 -15.81 20.44 -9.81
C VAL A 140 -16.88 20.20 -10.87
N ASN A 141 -17.67 21.22 -11.21
CA ASN A 141 -18.69 21.10 -12.27
C ASN A 141 -18.06 20.74 -13.62
N VAL A 142 -17.05 21.51 -14.05
CA VAL A 142 -16.35 21.26 -15.33
C VAL A 142 -15.64 19.90 -15.32
N ALA A 143 -15.03 19.52 -14.19
CA ALA A 143 -14.39 18.21 -14.03
C ALA A 143 -15.38 17.05 -14.13
N THR A 144 -16.57 17.20 -13.53
CA THR A 144 -17.64 16.20 -13.54
C THR A 144 -18.14 15.96 -14.98
N ILE A 145 -18.25 17.03 -15.78
CA ILE A 145 -18.61 16.92 -17.19
C ILE A 145 -17.52 16.17 -17.96
N ALA A 146 -16.24 16.50 -17.74
CA ALA A 146 -15.11 15.82 -18.39
C ALA A 146 -15.08 14.31 -18.04
N ALA A 147 -15.29 13.97 -16.76
CA ALA A 147 -15.40 12.60 -16.30
C ALA A 147 -16.58 11.86 -16.93
N SER A 148 -17.75 12.52 -17.00
CA SER A 148 -18.96 11.93 -17.60
C SER A 148 -18.78 11.62 -19.09
N ARG A 149 -18.02 12.44 -19.82
CA ARG A 149 -17.68 12.16 -21.24
C ARG A 149 -16.86 10.88 -21.44
N LEU A 150 -16.05 10.48 -20.45
CA LEU A 150 -15.31 9.22 -20.51
C LEU A 150 -16.17 8.02 -20.15
N CYS A 151 -16.91 8.08 -19.03
CA CYS A 151 -17.64 6.91 -18.53
C CYS A 151 -19.06 6.75 -19.08
N GLN A 152 -19.62 7.78 -19.73
CA GLN A 152 -21.02 7.79 -20.18
C GLN A 152 -22.02 7.46 -19.07
N ALA A 153 -21.65 7.80 -17.83
CA ALA A 153 -22.42 7.53 -16.61
C ALA A 153 -22.33 8.72 -15.65
N HIS A 154 -22.86 8.57 -14.43
CA HIS A 154 -22.76 9.57 -13.37
C HIS A 154 -21.50 9.37 -12.51
N PRO A 155 -20.42 10.16 -12.73
CA PRO A 155 -19.22 10.05 -11.93
C PRO A 155 -19.42 10.70 -10.56
N THR A 156 -18.98 10.00 -9.50
CA THR A 156 -18.96 10.51 -8.13
C THR A 156 -17.56 11.01 -7.80
N LEU A 157 -17.45 12.24 -7.30
CA LEU A 157 -16.19 12.80 -6.82
C LEU A 157 -15.74 12.07 -5.56
N ARG A 158 -14.53 11.46 -5.61
CA ARG A 158 -13.98 10.68 -4.50
C ARG A 158 -13.01 11.48 -3.64
N THR A 159 -12.05 12.13 -4.29
CA THR A 159 -11.03 12.96 -3.62
C THR A 159 -10.62 14.11 -4.50
N ILE A 160 -10.31 15.25 -3.89
CA ILE A 160 -9.61 16.35 -4.54
C ILE A 160 -8.18 16.35 -4.00
N ASP A 161 -7.20 16.38 -4.89
CA ASP A 161 -5.81 16.45 -4.50
C ASP A 161 -5.46 17.82 -3.92
N MET A 162 -4.33 17.86 -3.24
CA MET A 162 -3.82 19.07 -2.64
C MET A 162 -3.42 20.07 -3.73
N PHE A 163 -3.91 21.31 -3.64
CA PHE A 163 -3.58 22.37 -4.59
C PHE A 163 -3.35 23.71 -3.88
N THR A 164 -2.83 24.69 -4.63
CA THR A 164 -2.56 26.05 -4.15
C THR A 164 -3.19 27.09 -5.05
N PHE A 165 -3.73 28.15 -4.45
CA PHE A 165 -4.12 29.36 -5.18
C PHE A 165 -2.86 30.21 -5.42
N ARG A 166 -2.53 30.43 -6.69
CA ARG A 166 -1.31 31.14 -7.13
C ARG A 166 -1.48 32.65 -7.15
N GLY A 167 -2.71 33.13 -7.38
CA GLY A 167 -3.02 34.55 -7.44
C GLY A 167 -4.47 34.84 -7.06
N PRO A 168 -4.80 36.12 -6.77
CA PRO A 168 -6.16 36.54 -6.49
C PRO A 168 -6.99 36.61 -7.79
N SER A 169 -8.31 36.47 -7.63
CA SER A 169 -9.29 36.80 -8.67
C SER A 169 -10.31 37.75 -8.10
N GLN A 170 -10.74 38.74 -8.88
CA GLN A 170 -11.60 39.84 -8.43
C GLN A 170 -12.93 39.87 -9.19
N VAL A 171 -13.91 40.58 -8.63
CA VAL A 171 -15.17 40.86 -9.33
C VAL A 171 -14.91 41.50 -10.70
N GLY A 172 -15.57 40.99 -11.73
CA GLY A 172 -15.37 41.39 -13.13
C GLY A 172 -14.37 40.54 -13.90
N ASP A 173 -13.58 39.69 -13.23
CA ASP A 173 -12.74 38.70 -13.92
C ASP A 173 -13.60 37.67 -14.67
N ARG A 174 -13.11 37.21 -15.82
CA ARG A 174 -13.62 36.01 -16.50
C ARG A 174 -12.70 34.85 -16.12
N LEU A 175 -13.27 33.83 -15.49
CA LEU A 175 -12.55 32.61 -15.13
C LEU A 175 -12.74 31.57 -16.23
N LEU A 176 -11.68 31.35 -17.01
CA LEU A 176 -11.57 30.26 -17.96
C LEU A 176 -11.15 28.98 -17.22
N LEU A 177 -12.02 27.98 -17.29
CA LEU A 177 -11.84 26.67 -16.67
C LEU A 177 -11.65 25.64 -17.78
N ARG A 178 -10.48 25.01 -17.83
CA ARG A 178 -10.18 23.93 -18.77
C ARG A 178 -10.02 22.63 -18.01
N ALA A 179 -10.83 21.63 -18.32
CA ALA A 179 -10.75 20.31 -17.73
C ALA A 179 -10.51 19.23 -18.79
N ILE A 180 -9.78 18.19 -18.41
CA ILE A 180 -9.52 17.02 -19.26
C ILE A 180 -9.18 15.83 -18.37
N VAL A 181 -9.56 14.62 -18.78
CA VAL A 181 -9.15 13.40 -18.09
C VAL A 181 -7.67 13.16 -18.37
N ASN A 182 -6.84 13.13 -17.32
CA ASN A 182 -5.40 12.90 -17.44
C ASN A 182 -5.08 11.41 -17.53
N ASN A 183 -5.77 10.60 -16.73
CA ASN A 183 -5.57 9.15 -16.68
C ASN A 183 -6.86 8.45 -16.21
N ALA A 184 -7.12 7.26 -16.76
CA ALA A 184 -8.15 6.35 -16.31
C ALA A 184 -7.49 5.08 -15.74
N PHE A 185 -7.52 4.95 -14.42
CA PHE A 185 -7.17 3.70 -13.74
C PHE A 185 -8.32 2.71 -13.86
N LYS A 186 -8.13 1.49 -13.36
CA LYS A 186 -9.11 0.40 -13.46
C LYS A 186 -10.53 0.82 -13.05
N ASN A 187 -10.69 1.41 -11.86
CA ASN A 187 -12.01 1.75 -11.28
C ASN A 187 -12.17 3.23 -10.94
N SER A 188 -11.19 4.06 -11.30
CA SER A 188 -11.19 5.48 -10.97
C SER A 188 -10.48 6.27 -12.06
N MET A 189 -10.84 7.52 -12.27
CA MET A 189 -10.19 8.41 -13.22
C MET A 189 -9.71 9.68 -12.53
N GLU A 190 -8.61 10.26 -13.02
CA GLU A 190 -8.14 11.56 -12.61
C GLU A 190 -8.45 12.61 -13.68
N VAL A 191 -9.12 13.68 -13.26
CA VAL A 191 -9.41 14.85 -14.10
C VAL A 191 -8.56 16.02 -13.62
N GLY A 192 -7.78 16.60 -14.52
CA GLY A 192 -7.07 17.84 -14.28
C GLY A 192 -7.94 19.03 -14.67
N VAL A 193 -7.96 20.07 -13.84
CA VAL A 193 -8.64 21.34 -14.13
C VAL A 193 -7.66 22.49 -13.92
N ARG A 194 -7.56 23.37 -14.92
CA ARG A 194 -6.78 24.62 -14.86
C ARG A 194 -7.74 25.81 -14.90
N ALA A 195 -7.62 26.69 -13.91
CA ALA A 195 -8.38 27.92 -13.78
C ALA A 195 -7.49 29.13 -14.09
N GLU A 196 -7.88 29.92 -15.09
CA GLU A 196 -7.21 31.16 -15.48
C GLU A 196 -8.18 32.32 -15.40
N ALA A 197 -7.77 33.44 -14.79
CA ALA A 197 -8.54 34.67 -14.79
C ALA A 197 -8.00 35.61 -15.86
N TYR A 198 -8.89 36.23 -16.62
CA TYR A 198 -8.55 37.29 -17.55
C TYR A 198 -9.58 38.42 -17.51
N GLN A 199 -9.13 39.61 -17.88
CA GLN A 199 -9.96 40.78 -18.15
C GLN A 199 -9.82 41.12 -19.64
N GLN A 200 -10.77 41.84 -20.23
CA GLN A 200 -10.95 42.00 -21.69
C GLN A 200 -9.66 41.96 -22.53
N GLU A 201 -8.65 42.77 -22.19
CA GLU A 201 -7.37 42.90 -22.92
C GLU A 201 -6.14 42.48 -22.10
N GLY A 202 -6.33 41.93 -20.90
CA GLY A 202 -5.24 41.54 -20.00
C GLY A 202 -4.70 40.13 -20.27
N PRO A 203 -3.44 39.84 -19.90
CA PRO A 203 -2.89 38.50 -19.99
C PRO A 203 -3.61 37.53 -19.04
N ASN A 204 -3.75 36.27 -19.47
CA ASN A 204 -4.31 35.22 -18.62
C ASN A 204 -3.45 35.01 -17.36
N ARG A 205 -4.08 35.14 -16.19
CA ARG A 205 -3.46 34.88 -14.89
C ARG A 205 -3.82 33.47 -14.44
N HIS A 206 -2.84 32.60 -14.25
CA HIS A 206 -3.09 31.26 -13.72
C HIS A 206 -3.44 31.34 -12.23
N ILE A 207 -4.69 31.06 -11.88
CA ILE A 207 -5.21 31.16 -10.52
C ILE A 207 -4.98 29.86 -9.76
N ASN A 208 -5.34 28.74 -10.36
CA ASN A 208 -5.24 27.44 -9.73
C ASN A 208 -5.18 26.30 -10.76
N SER A 209 -4.51 25.21 -10.39
CA SER A 209 -4.70 23.90 -11.00
C SER A 209 -5.08 22.91 -9.92
N ALA A 210 -6.10 22.10 -10.17
CA ALA A 210 -6.51 21.04 -9.26
C ALA A 210 -6.65 19.71 -10.01
N PHE A 211 -6.43 18.62 -9.28
CA PHE A 211 -6.59 17.27 -9.78
C PHE A 211 -7.65 16.58 -8.94
N MET A 212 -8.64 15.98 -9.61
CA MET A 212 -9.83 15.42 -8.97
C MET A 212 -9.96 13.96 -9.37
N THR A 213 -10.13 13.08 -8.38
CA THR A 213 -10.36 11.66 -8.62
C THR A 213 -11.85 11.36 -8.60
N PHE A 214 -12.36 10.76 -9.66
CA PHE A 214 -13.74 10.31 -9.80
C PHE A 214 -13.82 8.79 -9.85
N GLU A 215 -14.93 8.26 -9.34
CA GLU A 215 -15.30 6.84 -9.43
C GLU A 215 -16.73 6.74 -10.00
N VAL A 216 -17.04 5.67 -10.71
CA VAL A 216 -18.40 5.37 -11.15
C VAL A 216 -18.87 4.16 -10.38
N LEU A 217 -20.04 4.24 -9.77
CA LEU A 217 -20.63 3.15 -8.99
C LEU A 217 -21.74 2.50 -9.81
N ASP A 218 -21.82 1.17 -9.77
CA ASP A 218 -22.96 0.42 -10.29
C ASP A 218 -24.18 0.51 -9.34
N ASP A 219 -25.30 -0.10 -9.75
CA ASP A 219 -26.53 -0.17 -8.94
C ASP A 219 -26.31 -0.88 -7.59
N GLY A 220 -25.30 -1.75 -7.50
CA GLY A 220 -24.85 -2.43 -6.29
C GLY A 220 -23.87 -1.61 -5.44
N ARG A 221 -23.63 -0.33 -5.78
CA ARG A 221 -22.63 0.58 -5.16
C ARG A 221 -21.19 0.07 -5.24
N LYS A 222 -20.85 -0.77 -6.22
CA LYS A 222 -19.49 -1.22 -6.49
C LYS A 222 -18.84 -0.38 -7.58
N PRO A 223 -17.54 -0.06 -7.48
CA PRO A 223 -16.84 0.68 -8.52
C PRO A 223 -16.79 -0.08 -9.85
N CYS A 224 -17.26 0.56 -10.92
CA CYS A 224 -17.23 0.04 -12.29
C CYS A 224 -15.83 0.13 -12.89
N THR A 225 -15.51 -0.80 -13.79
CA THR A 225 -14.30 -0.70 -14.60
C THR A 225 -14.47 0.37 -15.67
N LEU A 226 -13.49 1.27 -15.79
CA LEU A 226 -13.53 2.41 -16.70
C LEU A 226 -12.79 2.12 -18.01
N PRO A 227 -13.18 2.76 -19.13
CA PRO A 227 -12.41 2.71 -20.37
C PRO A 227 -10.99 3.25 -20.17
N ARG A 228 -9.99 2.60 -20.76
CA ARG A 228 -8.61 3.13 -20.76
C ARG A 228 -8.54 4.40 -21.60
N ILE A 229 -7.70 5.34 -21.19
CA ILE A 229 -7.48 6.59 -21.92
C ILE A 229 -6.18 6.51 -22.73
N ARG A 230 -6.22 7.00 -23.97
CA ARG A 230 -5.05 7.19 -24.81
C ARG A 230 -4.59 8.65 -24.68
N PRO A 231 -3.41 8.92 -24.11
CA PRO A 231 -2.88 10.27 -24.01
C PRO A 231 -2.54 10.84 -25.39
N GLU A 232 -2.65 12.16 -25.51
CA GLU A 232 -2.07 12.90 -26.64
C GLU A 232 -0.53 12.87 -26.60
N PRO A 233 0.13 12.97 -27.76
CA PRO A 233 1.58 13.13 -27.81
C PRO A 233 2.07 14.32 -26.97
N LEU A 234 3.26 14.21 -26.39
CA LEU A 234 3.94 15.24 -25.59
C LEU A 234 3.19 15.62 -24.30
N GLU A 235 2.26 16.57 -24.37
CA GLU A 235 1.56 17.12 -23.20
C GLU A 235 0.58 16.13 -22.58
N GLY A 236 -0.03 15.25 -23.38
CA GLY A 236 -0.92 14.21 -22.88
C GLY A 236 -0.14 13.14 -22.10
N GLU A 237 1.00 12.71 -22.63
CA GLU A 237 1.88 11.73 -21.98
C GLU A 237 2.43 12.27 -20.66
N ARG A 238 2.88 13.53 -20.63
CA ARG A 238 3.30 14.20 -19.39
C ARG A 238 2.19 14.18 -18.34
N ARG A 239 0.96 14.58 -18.71
CA ARG A 239 -0.21 14.57 -17.82
C ARG A 239 -0.55 13.17 -17.31
N PHE A 240 -0.45 12.16 -18.18
CA PHE A 240 -0.69 10.77 -17.85
C PHE A 240 0.31 10.28 -16.79
N GLN A 241 1.60 10.51 -17.00
CA GLN A 241 2.66 10.11 -16.07
C GLN A 241 2.56 10.84 -14.73
N GLU A 242 2.31 12.14 -14.74
CA GLU A 242 2.08 12.91 -13.51
C GLU A 242 0.87 12.40 -12.72
N ALA A 243 -0.19 11.92 -13.38
CA ALA A 243 -1.35 11.34 -12.71
C ALA A 243 -0.99 10.03 -11.97
N VAL A 244 -0.09 9.23 -12.55
CA VAL A 244 0.44 8.04 -11.89
C VAL A 244 1.29 8.43 -10.68
N ALA A 245 2.15 9.46 -10.80
CA ALA A 245 2.93 10.01 -9.69
C ALA A 245 2.04 10.54 -8.56
N ARG A 246 0.99 11.30 -8.88
CA ARG A 246 -0.01 11.78 -7.90
C ARG A 246 -0.72 10.64 -7.19
N LYS A 247 -1.09 9.57 -7.90
CA LYS A 247 -1.66 8.36 -7.30
C LYS A 247 -0.70 7.73 -6.27
N LYS A 248 0.60 7.62 -6.57
CA LYS A 248 1.61 7.15 -5.60
C LYS A 248 1.63 8.04 -4.36
N ILE A 249 1.77 9.36 -4.54
CA ILE A 249 1.84 10.33 -3.45
C ILE A 249 0.60 10.24 -2.55
N ARG A 250 -0.59 10.06 -3.15
CA ARG A 250 -1.84 9.89 -2.41
C ARG A 250 -1.86 8.61 -1.58
N LEU A 251 -1.36 7.49 -2.11
CA LEU A 251 -1.21 6.25 -1.36
C LEU A 251 -0.25 6.43 -0.20
N ASP A 252 0.94 6.98 -0.44
CA ASP A 252 1.95 7.22 0.59
C ASP A 252 1.40 8.08 1.72
N ARG A 253 0.78 9.22 1.38
CA ARG A 253 0.18 10.13 2.37
C ARG A 253 -0.89 9.45 3.22
N LYS A 254 -1.75 8.63 2.61
CA LYS A 254 -2.86 7.95 3.30
C LYS A 254 -2.36 7.03 4.42
N TYR A 255 -1.30 6.26 4.16
CA TYR A 255 -0.81 5.25 5.10
C TYR A 255 0.30 5.76 6.02
N ILE A 256 1.14 6.70 5.58
CA ILE A 256 2.16 7.32 6.44
C ILE A 256 1.51 8.17 7.54
N ILE A 257 0.50 8.99 7.19
CA ILE A 257 -0.13 9.91 8.16
C ILE A 257 -1.05 9.14 9.13
N SER A 258 -1.80 8.14 8.65
CA SER A 258 -2.70 7.36 9.50
C SER A 258 -1.97 6.52 10.54
N ARG A 259 -0.74 6.07 10.23
CA ARG A 259 0.07 5.29 11.17
C ARG A 259 0.75 6.11 12.25
N LYS A 260 1.22 7.34 11.95
CA LYS A 260 1.72 8.27 12.99
C LYS A 260 0.68 8.61 14.07
N GLN A 261 -0.62 8.39 13.80
CA GLN A 261 -1.70 8.56 14.79
C GLN A 261 -1.88 7.36 15.74
N SER A 262 -1.27 6.22 15.44
CA SER A 262 -1.32 5.00 16.25
C SER A 262 0.06 4.79 16.88
N GLU A 263 0.34 5.47 18.00
CA GLU A 263 1.62 5.51 18.73
C GLU A 263 2.11 4.14 19.31
N VAL A 264 1.60 3.01 18.81
CA VAL A 264 1.95 1.67 19.30
C VAL A 264 3.11 1.10 18.48
N PRO A 265 4.23 0.68 19.09
CA PRO A 265 5.32 0.02 18.39
C PRO A 265 4.81 -1.24 17.68
N LEU A 266 5.22 -1.44 16.43
CA LEU A 266 4.76 -2.56 15.60
C LEU A 266 5.53 -3.85 15.95
N SER A 267 6.75 -3.71 16.47
CA SER A 267 7.54 -4.84 16.98
C SER A 267 7.03 -5.32 18.33
N VAL A 268 7.11 -6.64 18.56
CA VAL A 268 6.80 -7.23 19.86
C VAL A 268 8.10 -7.60 20.57
N PRO A 269 8.25 -7.27 21.87
CA PRO A 269 9.40 -7.70 22.65
C PRO A 269 9.58 -9.21 22.58
N TRP A 270 10.79 -9.64 22.21
CA TRP A 270 11.15 -11.04 22.26
C TRP A 270 11.32 -11.48 23.72
N ASP A 271 10.51 -12.45 24.13
CA ASP A 271 10.65 -13.14 25.41
C ASP A 271 10.76 -14.64 25.15
N PRO A 272 11.91 -15.27 25.46
CA PRO A 272 12.09 -16.72 25.30
C PRO A 272 11.02 -17.55 26.01
N ARG A 273 10.46 -17.07 27.13
CA ARG A 273 9.39 -17.77 27.87
C ARG A 273 8.09 -17.85 27.07
N ASN A 274 7.86 -16.90 26.17
CA ASN A 274 6.67 -16.82 25.33
C ASN A 274 6.96 -17.19 23.87
N GLN A 275 8.10 -17.82 23.57
CA GLN A 275 8.53 -18.11 22.19
C GLN A 275 7.48 -18.89 21.39
N VAL A 276 6.87 -19.92 21.99
CA VAL A 276 5.83 -20.74 21.34
C VAL A 276 4.62 -19.89 20.96
N TYR A 277 4.19 -19.00 21.86
CA TYR A 277 3.06 -18.10 21.61
C TYR A 277 3.38 -17.04 20.56
N LEU A 278 4.60 -16.48 20.57
CA LEU A 278 5.06 -15.51 19.58
C LEU A 278 5.09 -16.12 18.18
N SER A 279 5.59 -17.35 18.05
CA SER A 279 5.62 -18.11 16.80
C SER A 279 4.23 -18.52 16.32
N PHE A 280 3.38 -19.00 17.23
CA PHE A 280 1.98 -19.32 16.92
C PHE A 280 1.23 -18.09 16.40
N ASN A 281 1.35 -16.94 17.08
CA ASN A 281 0.72 -15.71 16.66
C ASN A 281 1.26 -15.18 15.34
N ASN A 282 2.55 -15.37 15.06
CA ASN A 282 3.14 -15.01 13.77
C ASN A 282 2.46 -15.75 12.62
N VAL A 283 2.36 -17.07 12.74
CA VAL A 283 1.73 -17.94 11.74
C VAL A 283 0.23 -17.67 11.65
N SER A 284 -0.45 -17.52 12.79
CA SER A 284 -1.88 -17.21 12.86
C SER A 284 -2.21 -15.85 12.22
N ALA A 285 -1.38 -14.83 12.43
CA ALA A 285 -1.55 -13.52 11.82
C ALA A 285 -1.46 -13.60 10.29
N LEU A 286 -0.49 -14.34 9.76
CA LEU A 286 -0.35 -14.52 8.31
C LEU A 286 -1.52 -15.34 7.72
N LYS A 287 -1.93 -16.44 8.37
CA LYS A 287 -3.11 -17.22 7.97
C LYS A 287 -4.38 -16.36 7.98
N THR A 288 -4.56 -15.55 9.01
CA THR A 288 -5.70 -14.63 9.13
C THR A 288 -5.68 -13.56 8.05
N LEU A 289 -4.49 -13.03 7.68
CA LEU A 289 -4.34 -12.09 6.59
C LEU A 289 -4.67 -12.74 5.23
N ALA A 290 -4.20 -13.97 5.01
CA ALA A 290 -4.45 -14.72 3.79
C ALA A 290 -5.93 -15.08 3.60
N ALA A 291 -6.63 -15.41 4.69
CA ALA A 291 -8.05 -15.78 4.68
C ALA A 291 -9.03 -14.60 4.50
N LYS A 292 -8.55 -13.36 4.33
CA LYS A 292 -9.44 -12.20 4.10
C LYS A 292 -10.05 -12.25 2.70
N ASN A 293 -11.34 -11.92 2.60
CA ASN A 293 -12.08 -12.07 1.33
C ASN A 293 -12.07 -10.83 0.42
N SER A 294 -11.57 -9.68 0.88
CA SER A 294 -11.67 -8.40 0.16
C SER A 294 -10.40 -7.98 -0.59
N TRP A 295 -9.59 -8.94 -1.05
CA TRP A 295 -8.45 -8.69 -1.92
C TRP A 295 -8.90 -8.20 -3.30
N ARG A 296 -8.30 -7.11 -3.79
CA ARG A 296 -8.59 -6.53 -5.11
C ARG A 296 -7.39 -6.66 -6.03
N LEU A 297 -7.57 -7.31 -7.18
CA LEU A 297 -6.54 -7.41 -8.20
C LEU A 297 -6.20 -6.01 -8.74
N SER A 298 -4.97 -5.58 -8.48
CA SER A 298 -4.42 -4.26 -8.82
C SER A 298 -3.67 -4.27 -10.15
N SER A 299 -2.84 -5.29 -10.38
CA SER A 299 -2.16 -5.52 -11.66
C SER A 299 -1.90 -7.01 -11.88
N GLU A 300 -1.78 -7.41 -13.14
CA GLU A 300 -1.37 -8.74 -13.58
C GLU A 300 -0.41 -8.58 -14.75
N LYS A 301 0.77 -9.22 -14.68
CA LYS A 301 1.81 -9.21 -15.73
C LYS A 301 2.52 -10.56 -15.74
N ASP A 302 2.64 -11.18 -16.91
CA ASP A 302 3.28 -12.49 -17.13
C ASP A 302 3.00 -13.53 -16.03
N GLN A 303 1.72 -13.76 -15.73
CA GLN A 303 1.25 -14.71 -14.72
C GLN A 303 1.58 -14.37 -13.25
N VAL A 304 2.18 -13.20 -12.99
CA VAL A 304 2.33 -12.62 -11.65
C VAL A 304 1.16 -11.68 -11.37
N ARG A 305 0.44 -11.91 -10.28
CA ARG A 305 -0.76 -11.15 -9.88
C ARG A 305 -0.50 -10.36 -8.61
N LEU A 306 -0.70 -9.05 -8.64
CA LEU A 306 -0.62 -8.17 -7.48
C LEU A 306 -2.03 -7.81 -7.01
N TYR A 307 -2.35 -8.15 -5.77
CA TYR A 307 -3.56 -7.79 -5.07
C TYR A 307 -3.28 -6.76 -3.99
N THR A 308 -4.23 -5.87 -3.77
CA THR A 308 -4.22 -4.93 -2.64
C THR A 308 -5.46 -5.12 -1.80
N LEU A 309 -5.30 -4.93 -0.50
CA LEU A 309 -6.36 -4.98 0.49
C LEU A 309 -6.24 -3.72 1.34
N GLU A 310 -7.31 -2.94 1.39
CA GLU A 310 -7.38 -1.76 2.24
C GLU A 310 -8.43 -1.96 3.33
N GLN A 311 -8.01 -1.95 4.60
CA GLN A 311 -8.90 -2.06 5.76
C GLN A 311 -8.43 -1.15 6.89
N LYS A 312 -9.35 -0.35 7.47
CA LYS A 312 -9.10 0.49 8.66
C LYS A 312 -7.79 1.31 8.58
N SER A 313 -7.52 1.93 7.42
CA SER A 313 -6.30 2.71 7.16
C SER A 313 -4.99 1.91 7.12
N VAL A 314 -5.07 0.60 6.89
CA VAL A 314 -3.93 -0.27 6.63
C VAL A 314 -3.99 -0.76 5.19
N LEU A 315 -2.89 -0.58 4.46
CA LEU A 315 -2.67 -1.24 3.19
C LEU A 315 -2.01 -2.59 3.44
N SER A 316 -2.53 -3.63 2.80
CA SER A 316 -1.84 -4.91 2.66
C SER A 316 -1.79 -5.24 1.18
N PHE A 317 -0.74 -5.94 0.78
CA PHE A 317 -0.61 -6.41 -0.59
C PHE A 317 -0.26 -7.89 -0.58
N ARG A 318 -0.67 -8.56 -1.66
CA ARG A 318 -0.39 -9.95 -1.92
C ARG A 318 0.08 -10.10 -3.35
N VAL A 319 1.22 -10.76 -3.55
CA VAL A 319 1.73 -11.11 -4.89
C VAL A 319 1.65 -12.62 -5.04
N GLU A 320 1.10 -13.09 -6.16
CA GLU A 320 0.94 -14.52 -6.43
C GLU A 320 1.56 -14.87 -7.79
N ALA A 321 2.28 -15.98 -7.84
CA ALA A 321 2.83 -16.54 -9.06
C ALA A 321 2.77 -18.08 -9.01
N GLU A 322 2.46 -18.71 -10.13
CA GLU A 322 2.54 -20.17 -10.27
C GLU A 322 3.96 -20.56 -10.71
N VAL A 323 4.59 -21.47 -9.98
CA VAL A 323 5.98 -21.88 -10.18
C VAL A 323 6.04 -23.39 -10.43
N ASP A 324 6.84 -23.82 -11.41
CA ASP A 324 7.05 -25.23 -11.75
C ASP A 324 8.05 -25.92 -10.80
N VAL A 325 7.71 -25.92 -9.51
CA VAL A 325 8.47 -26.58 -8.43
C VAL A 325 7.49 -27.20 -7.44
N PRO A 326 7.74 -28.42 -6.92
CA PRO A 326 6.93 -29.02 -5.87
C PRO A 326 6.85 -28.14 -4.62
N ALA A 327 5.66 -28.04 -4.01
CA ALA A 327 5.40 -27.14 -2.88
C ALA A 327 6.37 -27.35 -1.69
N GLU A 328 6.69 -28.61 -1.37
CA GLU A 328 7.64 -28.93 -0.31
C GLU A 328 9.06 -28.40 -0.60
N ARG A 329 9.52 -28.52 -1.86
CA ARG A 329 10.83 -28.00 -2.25
C ARG A 329 10.85 -26.48 -2.21
N ALA A 330 9.80 -25.83 -2.72
CA ALA A 330 9.67 -24.39 -2.64
C ALA A 330 9.64 -23.90 -1.18
N PHE A 331 9.00 -24.64 -0.27
CA PHE A 331 8.97 -24.33 1.15
C PHE A 331 10.36 -24.29 1.78
N TYR A 332 11.19 -25.30 1.56
CA TYR A 332 12.54 -25.31 2.14
C TYR A 332 13.45 -24.24 1.54
N LEU A 333 13.34 -23.96 0.24
CA LEU A 333 14.12 -22.92 -0.44
C LEU A 333 13.74 -21.51 0.03
N LEU A 334 12.44 -21.24 0.23
CA LEU A 334 11.97 -19.93 0.69
C LEU A 334 12.10 -19.73 2.20
N ALA A 335 12.11 -20.82 2.99
CA ALA A 335 12.29 -20.75 4.43
C ALA A 335 13.72 -20.37 4.83
N ASP A 336 14.71 -20.67 3.98
CA ASP A 336 16.08 -20.21 4.20
C ASP A 336 16.27 -18.76 3.77
N MET A 337 16.04 -17.87 4.72
CA MET A 337 16.16 -16.42 4.53
C MET A 337 17.58 -15.96 4.19
N SER A 338 18.61 -16.75 4.52
CA SER A 338 20.01 -16.41 4.22
C SER A 338 20.25 -16.34 2.70
N ASN A 339 19.60 -17.24 1.97
CA ASN A 339 19.69 -17.32 0.51
C ASN A 339 18.81 -16.30 -0.22
N ARG A 340 17.96 -15.56 0.51
CA ARG A 340 17.06 -14.57 -0.09
C ARG A 340 17.81 -13.43 -0.81
N THR A 341 19.01 -13.09 -0.33
CA THR A 341 19.89 -12.09 -0.96
C THR A 341 20.29 -12.45 -2.39
N SER A 342 20.24 -13.73 -2.78
CA SER A 342 20.60 -14.19 -4.12
C SER A 342 19.58 -13.81 -5.20
N TRP A 343 18.32 -13.55 -4.82
CA TRP A 343 17.23 -13.28 -5.77
C TRP A 343 16.37 -12.06 -5.42
N ASP A 344 16.37 -11.60 -4.16
CA ASP A 344 15.65 -10.41 -3.71
C ASP A 344 16.60 -9.21 -3.58
N THR A 345 16.56 -8.30 -4.55
CA THR A 345 17.44 -7.12 -4.61
C THR A 345 17.25 -6.13 -3.45
N HIS A 346 16.12 -6.22 -2.74
CA HIS A 346 15.85 -5.43 -1.55
C HIS A 346 16.65 -5.92 -0.33
N TYR A 347 17.04 -7.19 -0.30
CA TYR A 347 17.79 -7.80 0.79
C TYR A 347 19.29 -7.65 0.52
N LYS A 348 19.94 -6.67 1.17
CA LYS A 348 21.39 -6.47 1.03
C LYS A 348 22.20 -7.41 1.91
N LYS A 349 21.72 -7.66 3.13
CA LYS A 349 22.31 -8.63 4.06
C LYS A 349 21.20 -9.33 4.85
N CYS A 350 21.40 -10.61 5.14
CA CYS A 350 20.52 -11.40 6.00
C CYS A 350 21.39 -12.29 6.89
N GLU A 351 21.40 -12.01 8.19
CA GLU A 351 22.24 -12.68 9.19
C GLU A 351 21.34 -13.41 10.20
N LEU A 352 21.59 -14.69 10.46
CA LEU A 352 20.90 -15.42 11.50
C LEU A 352 21.42 -14.97 12.87
N ILE A 353 20.55 -14.41 13.70
CA ILE A 353 20.88 -14.03 15.08
C ILE A 353 20.74 -15.25 16.00
N HIS A 354 19.58 -15.90 15.96
CA HIS A 354 19.23 -16.97 16.89
C HIS A 354 18.32 -17.99 16.24
N ARG A 355 18.64 -19.28 16.44
CA ARG A 355 17.75 -20.40 16.13
C ARG A 355 16.95 -20.71 17.40
N VAL A 356 15.65 -20.42 17.36
CA VAL A 356 14.74 -20.62 18.51
C VAL A 356 14.43 -22.11 18.66
N ASP A 357 14.03 -22.74 17.56
CA ASP A 357 13.79 -24.17 17.45
C ASP A 357 14.08 -24.66 16.01
N ASP A 358 13.51 -25.80 15.60
CA ASP A 358 13.71 -26.36 14.26
C ASP A 358 12.94 -25.60 13.16
N ASP A 359 11.93 -24.83 13.53
CA ASP A 359 11.00 -24.16 12.63
C ASP A 359 10.91 -22.63 12.85
N ASP A 360 11.60 -22.11 13.85
CA ASP A 360 11.58 -20.71 14.25
C ASP A 360 12.99 -20.13 14.37
N PHE A 361 13.20 -19.01 13.69
CA PHE A 361 14.50 -18.37 13.52
C PHE A 361 14.37 -16.85 13.66
N ILE A 362 15.38 -16.20 14.21
CA ILE A 362 15.45 -14.74 14.27
C ILE A 362 16.59 -14.25 13.39
N TYR A 363 16.27 -13.38 12.43
CA TYR A 363 17.22 -12.83 11.48
C TYR A 363 17.36 -11.32 11.64
N ARG A 364 18.57 -10.82 11.38
CA ARG A 364 18.83 -9.41 11.07
C ARG A 364 18.83 -9.25 9.56
N VAL A 365 17.94 -8.42 9.05
CA VAL A 365 17.85 -8.11 7.62
C VAL A 365 18.23 -6.66 7.41
N VAL A 366 19.09 -6.40 6.44
CA VAL A 366 19.47 -5.04 6.03
C VAL A 366 18.93 -4.77 4.63
N THR A 367 18.21 -3.67 4.48
CA THR A 367 17.69 -3.16 3.21
C THR A 367 18.23 -1.75 2.95
N PRO A 368 18.19 -1.25 1.71
CA PRO A 368 18.35 0.18 1.47
C PRO A 368 17.28 0.97 2.25
N SER A 369 17.52 2.25 2.57
CA SER A 369 16.44 3.14 3.04
C SER A 369 15.83 3.89 1.85
N VAL A 370 14.52 4.13 1.90
CA VAL A 370 13.81 4.98 0.92
C VAL A 370 13.75 6.45 1.36
N HIS A 371 14.46 6.85 2.43
CA HIS A 371 14.50 8.25 2.85
C HIS A 371 15.47 9.10 2.01
N GLN A 372 15.12 9.36 0.75
CA GLN A 372 15.49 10.61 0.10
C GLN A 372 14.41 11.64 0.48
N GLY A 373 14.71 12.51 1.45
CA GLY A 373 13.79 13.58 1.84
C GLY A 373 13.97 14.14 3.26
N SER A 374 14.94 13.65 4.02
CA SER A 374 15.46 14.36 5.19
C SER A 374 16.91 14.73 4.92
N MET A 375 17.12 15.82 4.19
CA MET A 375 18.41 16.51 4.21
C MET A 375 18.20 17.90 4.78
N GLY A 376 18.70 18.07 6.00
CA GLY A 376 19.17 19.37 6.45
C GLY A 376 20.21 19.89 5.45
N THR A 377 20.41 21.21 5.50
CA THR A 377 21.39 21.98 4.75
C THR A 377 22.66 21.20 4.36
N PRO A 378 23.10 21.26 3.09
CA PRO A 378 24.33 20.59 2.67
C PRO A 378 25.52 21.33 3.25
N THR A 379 25.99 20.91 4.42
CA THR A 379 27.36 21.21 4.84
C THR A 379 28.27 20.19 4.16
N SER A 380 29.15 20.70 3.32
CA SER A 380 30.18 19.99 2.59
C SER A 380 31.04 19.10 3.50
N SER A 381 30.77 17.80 3.50
CA SER A 381 31.76 16.71 3.56
C SER A 381 31.06 15.37 3.81
N ASN A 382 31.54 14.34 3.12
CA ASN A 382 31.30 12.91 3.31
C ASN A 382 30.16 12.24 2.52
N GLN A 383 30.61 11.55 1.46
CA GLN A 383 30.17 10.26 0.91
C GLN A 383 28.67 10.02 0.68
N ALA A 384 28.36 9.71 -0.58
CA ALA A 384 27.09 9.16 -1.08
C ALA A 384 26.79 7.75 -0.51
N GLY A 385 26.67 7.62 0.81
CA GLY A 385 26.17 6.43 1.49
C GLY A 385 24.73 6.68 1.91
N GLY A 386 23.76 6.12 1.19
CA GLY A 386 22.36 6.15 1.64
C GLY A 386 22.25 5.49 3.03
N ILE A 387 21.48 6.11 3.93
CA ILE A 387 21.16 5.52 5.23
C ILE A 387 20.60 4.11 4.97
N LEU A 388 21.08 3.08 5.66
CA LEU A 388 20.56 1.73 5.52
C LEU A 388 19.41 1.51 6.52
N GLN A 389 18.48 0.62 6.19
CA GLN A 389 17.44 0.17 7.12
C GLN A 389 17.77 -1.22 7.63
N ASP A 390 17.57 -1.46 8.93
CA ASP A 390 17.70 -2.79 9.51
C ASP A 390 16.38 -3.26 10.14
N PHE A 391 16.13 -4.56 10.04
CA PHE A 391 14.95 -5.22 10.59
C PHE A 391 15.40 -6.42 11.41
N ILE A 392 14.75 -6.64 12.55
CA ILE A 392 14.90 -7.88 13.32
C ILE A 392 13.61 -8.66 13.13
N LEU A 393 13.69 -9.79 12.42
CA LEU A 393 12.53 -10.57 11.98
C LEU A 393 12.52 -11.95 12.63
N LEU A 394 11.41 -12.29 13.29
CA LEU A 394 11.06 -13.67 13.62
C LEU A 394 10.45 -14.34 12.39
N ALA A 395 11.11 -15.39 11.91
CA ALA A 395 10.68 -16.24 10.83
C ALA A 395 10.17 -17.58 11.38
N SER A 396 8.87 -17.85 11.21
CA SER A 396 8.19 -19.05 11.70
C SER A 396 7.67 -19.86 10.51
N ARG A 397 8.22 -21.06 10.28
CA ARG A 397 7.81 -21.93 9.18
C ARG A 397 6.92 -23.07 9.68
N ARG A 398 5.87 -23.44 8.96
CA ARG A 398 4.97 -24.54 9.32
C ARG A 398 4.54 -25.33 8.09
N LYS A 399 4.57 -26.66 8.21
CA LYS A 399 4.02 -27.60 7.23
C LYS A 399 2.47 -27.58 7.28
N PRO A 400 1.79 -28.00 6.20
CA PRO A 400 0.33 -28.11 6.19
C PRO A 400 -0.18 -29.10 7.23
N CYS A 401 -1.33 -28.81 7.84
CA CYS A 401 -1.96 -29.67 8.84
C CYS A 401 -2.89 -30.72 8.21
N GLY A 402 -3.49 -30.40 7.06
CA GLY A 402 -4.32 -31.32 6.28
C GLY A 402 -4.21 -31.10 4.77
N ILE A 403 -4.93 -31.94 4.01
CA ILE A 403 -5.00 -31.83 2.55
C ILE A 403 -5.68 -30.50 2.17
N GLY A 404 -5.00 -29.70 1.36
CA GLY A 404 -5.47 -28.38 0.93
C GLY A 404 -4.94 -27.22 1.77
N ASP A 405 -4.28 -27.47 2.90
CA ASP A 405 -3.61 -26.42 3.65
C ASP A 405 -2.33 -25.96 2.95
N PRO A 406 -1.97 -24.66 3.05
CA PRO A 406 -0.70 -24.17 2.56
C PRO A 406 0.45 -24.49 3.51
N TYR A 407 1.65 -24.62 2.96
CA TYR A 407 2.87 -24.37 3.72
C TYR A 407 2.95 -22.88 4.05
N VAL A 408 3.36 -22.54 5.27
CA VAL A 408 3.37 -21.15 5.75
C VAL A 408 4.77 -20.77 6.23
N ILE A 409 5.26 -19.62 5.78
CA ILE A 409 6.49 -18.99 6.26
C ILE A 409 6.11 -17.59 6.71
N ALA A 410 5.93 -17.38 8.01
CA ALA A 410 5.50 -16.11 8.58
C ALA A 410 6.67 -15.27 9.08
N LEU A 411 6.64 -13.98 8.80
CA LEU A 411 7.66 -13.00 9.15
C LEU A 411 7.03 -11.86 9.94
N ARG A 412 7.63 -11.50 11.07
CA ARG A 412 7.23 -10.33 11.87
C ARG A 412 8.40 -9.72 12.60
N SER A 413 8.33 -8.42 12.89
CA SER A 413 9.37 -7.75 13.67
C SER A 413 9.27 -8.05 15.15
N VAL A 414 10.44 -8.32 15.76
CA VAL A 414 10.60 -8.51 17.20
C VAL A 414 11.71 -7.59 17.72
N SER A 415 11.57 -7.10 18.95
CA SER A 415 12.62 -6.31 19.59
C SER A 415 13.46 -7.17 20.52
N LEU A 416 14.78 -7.14 20.31
CA LEU A 416 15.78 -7.83 21.12
C LEU A 416 16.62 -6.82 21.89
N THR A 417 16.82 -7.04 23.19
CA THR A 417 17.71 -6.23 24.02
C THR A 417 19.18 -6.31 23.57
N THR A 418 19.58 -7.43 22.97
CA THR A 418 20.92 -7.66 22.43
C THR A 418 21.20 -6.92 21.12
N HIS A 419 20.16 -6.46 20.43
CA HIS A 419 20.28 -5.80 19.12
C HIS A 419 19.47 -4.48 19.10
N PRO A 420 19.87 -3.49 19.92
CA PRO A 420 19.24 -2.17 19.91
C PRO A 420 19.44 -1.47 18.56
N PRO A 421 18.67 -0.40 18.27
CA PRO A 421 18.93 0.45 17.11
C PRO A 421 20.38 0.97 17.14
N VAL A 422 21.09 0.87 16.02
CA VAL A 422 22.51 1.26 15.89
C VAL A 422 22.61 2.54 15.08
N GLU A 423 23.50 3.46 15.48
CA GLU A 423 23.79 4.67 14.70
C GLU A 423 24.22 4.31 13.27
N GLY A 424 23.60 4.94 12.27
CA GLY A 424 23.80 4.65 10.84
C GLY A 424 22.78 3.71 10.21
N TYR A 425 21.95 3.02 11.01
CA TYR A 425 20.81 2.24 10.53
C TYR A 425 19.50 2.79 11.08
N ASN A 426 18.48 2.89 10.22
CA ASN A 426 17.13 3.21 10.67
C ASN A 426 16.36 1.91 10.92
N ARG A 427 15.96 1.65 12.18
CA ARG A 427 15.26 0.42 12.57
C ARG A 427 13.85 0.43 11.98
N GLY A 428 13.62 -0.45 11.00
CA GLY A 428 12.30 -0.66 10.42
C GLY A 428 11.50 -1.74 11.14
N GLU A 429 10.19 -1.71 10.96
CA GLU A 429 9.28 -2.70 11.54
C GLU A 429 8.34 -3.29 10.48
N VAL A 430 8.02 -4.58 10.63
CA VAL A 430 7.08 -5.33 9.79
C VAL A 430 6.08 -6.01 10.71
N VAL A 431 4.79 -5.67 10.54
CA VAL A 431 3.72 -6.22 11.39
C VAL A 431 3.45 -7.70 11.07
N CYS A 432 3.28 -7.99 9.79
CA CYS A 432 2.95 -9.31 9.29
C CYS A 432 3.35 -9.37 7.81
N ALA A 433 4.25 -10.29 7.47
CA ALA A 433 4.61 -10.61 6.11
C ALA A 433 4.90 -12.10 5.98
N GLY A 434 5.12 -12.59 4.77
CA GLY A 434 5.57 -13.96 4.57
C GLY A 434 4.94 -14.65 3.37
N PHE A 435 5.19 -15.95 3.25
CA PHE A 435 4.77 -16.77 2.12
C PHE A 435 3.72 -17.80 2.53
N THR A 436 2.78 -18.05 1.63
CA THR A 436 1.98 -19.27 1.63
C THR A 436 2.23 -20.01 0.32
N ILE A 437 2.43 -21.32 0.40
CA ILE A 437 2.72 -22.16 -0.77
C ILE A 437 1.66 -23.25 -0.84
N LEU A 438 0.89 -23.25 -1.92
CA LEU A 438 -0.17 -24.23 -2.15
C LEU A 438 0.28 -25.25 -3.21
N PRO A 439 0.13 -26.56 -2.95
CA PRO A 439 0.41 -27.59 -3.96
C PRO A 439 -0.63 -27.56 -5.08
N SER A 440 -0.16 -27.56 -6.33
CA SER A 440 -0.98 -27.61 -7.54
C SER A 440 -0.41 -28.64 -8.52
N LYS A 441 -0.82 -29.92 -8.38
CA LYS A 441 -0.25 -31.05 -9.15
C LYS A 441 1.29 -31.10 -9.00
N ASN A 442 2.03 -30.85 -10.09
CA ASN A 442 3.50 -30.78 -10.12
C ASN A 442 4.07 -29.35 -9.99
N LYS A 443 3.19 -28.38 -9.80
CA LYS A 443 3.51 -26.96 -9.61
C LYS A 443 3.13 -26.51 -8.21
N SER A 444 3.52 -25.30 -7.87
CA SER A 444 3.12 -24.66 -6.62
C SER A 444 2.65 -23.24 -6.89
N LEU A 445 1.59 -22.83 -6.20
CA LEU A 445 1.17 -21.43 -6.16
C LEU A 445 1.89 -20.78 -4.98
N VAL A 446 2.82 -19.87 -5.29
CA VAL A 446 3.57 -19.12 -4.29
C VAL A 446 2.91 -17.75 -4.14
N SER A 447 2.40 -17.48 -2.94
CA SER A 447 1.79 -16.20 -2.59
C SER A 447 2.58 -15.53 -1.46
N TYR A 448 3.07 -14.31 -1.69
CA TYR A 448 3.67 -13.48 -0.64
C TYR A 448 2.68 -12.43 -0.17
N TYR A 449 2.61 -12.24 1.14
CA TYR A 449 1.77 -11.26 1.78
C TYR A 449 2.65 -10.28 2.55
N ASN A 450 2.21 -9.03 2.59
CA ASN A 450 2.81 -8.04 3.47
C ASN A 450 1.75 -7.02 3.87
N GLN A 451 1.63 -6.81 5.18
CA GLN A 451 0.92 -5.69 5.75
C GLN A 451 1.85 -4.48 5.75
N ALA A 452 1.66 -3.57 4.80
CA ALA A 452 2.60 -2.48 4.52
C ALA A 452 2.84 -1.62 5.77
N SER A 453 4.10 -1.59 6.19
CA SER A 453 4.63 -0.63 7.17
C SER A 453 5.12 0.65 6.46
N PRO A 454 5.27 1.78 7.17
CA PRO A 454 5.76 3.03 6.58
C PRO A 454 7.11 2.90 5.86
N GLU A 455 7.96 1.96 6.29
CA GLU A 455 9.29 1.72 5.72
C GLU A 455 9.21 0.89 4.43
N VAL A 456 8.25 -0.04 4.35
CA VAL A 456 8.05 -0.90 3.19
C VAL A 456 7.12 -0.25 2.14
N LEU A 457 6.24 0.65 2.57
CA LEU A 457 5.23 1.29 1.73
C LEU A 457 5.81 1.98 0.49
N PRO A 458 6.90 2.77 0.58
CA PRO A 458 7.44 3.47 -0.59
C PRO A 458 7.88 2.54 -1.72
N TYR A 459 8.31 1.31 -1.40
CA TYR A 459 8.69 0.29 -2.39
C TYR A 459 7.49 -0.26 -3.14
N ILE A 460 6.38 -0.52 -2.44
CA ILE A 460 5.20 -1.12 -3.08
C ILE A 460 4.27 -0.08 -3.69
N SER A 461 4.28 1.16 -3.18
CA SER A 461 3.38 2.20 -3.69
C SER A 461 3.75 2.64 -5.10
N THR A 462 5.03 2.59 -5.50
CA THR A 462 5.47 2.76 -6.89
C THR A 462 4.82 1.72 -7.80
N ASP A 463 4.87 0.44 -7.42
CA ASP A 463 4.35 -0.67 -8.22
C ASP A 463 2.82 -0.67 -8.25
N ILE A 464 2.14 -0.35 -7.14
CA ILE A 464 0.68 -0.19 -7.09
C ILE A 464 0.22 1.02 -7.90
N ALA A 465 1.01 2.10 -7.91
CA ALA A 465 0.74 3.24 -8.76
C ALA A 465 0.89 2.88 -10.23
N GLY A 466 1.87 2.04 -10.57
CA GLY A 466 2.23 1.63 -11.93
C GLY A 466 3.49 2.34 -12.46
N LEU A 467 4.30 2.93 -11.58
CA LEU A 467 5.56 3.62 -11.93
C LEU A 467 6.76 2.67 -11.96
N SER A 468 6.63 1.49 -11.35
CA SER A 468 7.71 0.51 -11.25
C SER A 468 7.16 -0.89 -11.49
N SER A 469 8.05 -1.79 -11.90
CA SER A 469 7.83 -3.22 -11.98
C SER A 469 8.86 -3.98 -11.13
N SER A 470 9.44 -3.31 -10.13
CA SER A 470 10.45 -3.86 -9.23
C SER A 470 9.99 -5.16 -8.57
N PHE A 471 8.75 -5.19 -8.06
CA PHE A 471 8.20 -6.39 -7.42
C PHE A 471 7.98 -7.52 -8.42
N TYR A 472 7.54 -7.19 -9.63
CA TYR A 472 7.42 -8.15 -10.71
C TYR A 472 8.78 -8.77 -11.02
N HIS A 473 9.83 -7.96 -11.18
CA HIS A 473 11.19 -8.46 -11.41
C HIS A 473 11.71 -9.32 -10.25
N THR A 474 11.46 -8.92 -8.99
CA THR A 474 11.82 -9.72 -7.81
C THR A 474 11.10 -11.07 -7.82
N PHE A 475 9.81 -11.12 -8.16
CA PHE A 475 9.06 -12.37 -8.25
C PHE A 475 9.50 -13.27 -9.40
N CYS A 476 9.87 -12.67 -10.54
CA CYS A 476 10.47 -13.42 -11.64
C CYS A 476 11.84 -13.98 -11.25
N SER A 477 12.67 -13.22 -10.54
CA SER A 477 13.94 -13.71 -9.98
C SER A 477 13.73 -14.82 -8.95
N CYS A 478 12.72 -14.70 -8.09
CA CYS A 478 12.31 -15.74 -7.14
C CYS A 478 11.90 -17.03 -7.88
N SER A 479 11.02 -16.91 -8.88
CA SER A 479 10.55 -18.05 -9.69
C SER A 479 11.71 -18.74 -10.39
N LYS A 480 12.64 -17.96 -10.99
CA LYS A 480 13.88 -18.48 -11.59
C LYS A 480 14.74 -19.21 -10.57
N TYR A 481 14.99 -18.62 -9.41
CA TYR A 481 15.75 -19.23 -8.32
C TYR A 481 15.16 -20.57 -7.90
N LEU A 482 13.84 -20.64 -7.71
CA LEU A 482 13.14 -21.88 -7.35
C LEU A 482 13.29 -22.95 -8.45
N THR A 483 13.10 -22.58 -9.72
CA THR A 483 13.22 -23.54 -10.83
C THR A 483 14.64 -24.07 -11.02
N THR A 484 15.66 -23.23 -10.82
CA THR A 484 17.07 -23.66 -10.91
C THR A 484 17.44 -24.66 -9.81
N HIS A 485 16.86 -24.53 -8.62
CA HIS A 485 17.15 -25.39 -7.46
C HIS A 485 16.15 -26.54 -7.27
N ARG A 486 15.42 -26.91 -8.33
CA ARG A 486 14.38 -27.96 -8.30
C ARG A 486 14.88 -29.34 -7.86
N GLN A 487 16.12 -29.73 -8.20
CA GLN A 487 16.61 -31.12 -8.08
C GLN A 487 17.84 -31.36 -7.17
N GLN A 488 18.37 -30.35 -6.47
CA GLN A 488 19.68 -30.43 -5.77
C GLN A 488 19.77 -31.33 -4.51
N GLN A 489 18.89 -32.30 -4.30
CA GLN A 489 19.11 -33.36 -3.30
C GLN A 489 19.02 -34.72 -3.98
N GLY A 490 20.17 -35.20 -4.48
CA GLY A 490 20.27 -36.52 -5.10
C GLY A 490 21.70 -37.02 -5.42
N GLU A 491 22.69 -36.15 -5.65
CA GLU A 491 24.00 -36.59 -6.19
C GLU A 491 25.21 -36.49 -5.26
N GLN A 492 25.06 -36.10 -3.98
CA GLN A 492 26.20 -36.04 -3.04
C GLN A 492 26.23 -37.14 -1.96
N ALA A 493 25.35 -38.13 -2.01
CA ALA A 493 25.40 -39.30 -1.11
C ALA A 493 26.02 -40.56 -1.74
N GLY A 494 26.54 -40.47 -2.97
CA GLY A 494 26.96 -41.64 -3.75
C GLY A 494 28.32 -41.48 -4.42
N LYS A 495 29.34 -40.99 -3.70
CA LYS A 495 30.76 -41.11 -4.08
C LYS A 495 31.62 -40.70 -2.89
N ASN A 496 31.99 -41.71 -2.09
CA ASN A 496 33.24 -41.86 -1.34
C ASN A 496 33.01 -42.76 -0.12
N LEU A 497 33.24 -44.06 -0.28
CA LEU A 497 34.12 -44.83 0.63
C LEU A 497 34.46 -46.18 -0.02
N PRO A 498 35.73 -46.64 0.02
CA PRO A 498 36.14 -47.91 -0.57
C PRO A 498 35.85 -49.10 0.36
N LEU A 499 35.64 -50.25 -0.29
CA LEU A 499 35.47 -51.58 0.31
C LEU A 499 36.62 -51.95 1.25
N GLN A 500 36.28 -52.34 2.48
CA GLN A 500 37.05 -53.32 3.25
C GLN A 500 36.09 -54.39 3.76
N GLN A 501 36.38 -55.63 3.36
CA GLN A 501 35.77 -56.85 3.88
C GLN A 501 36.35 -57.12 5.27
N GLU A 502 35.49 -57.34 6.27
CA GLU A 502 35.84 -58.07 7.48
C GLU A 502 34.74 -59.11 7.75
N GLU A 503 35.19 -60.36 7.88
CA GLU A 503 34.43 -61.54 8.25
C GLU A 503 33.97 -61.47 9.71
N ILE A 504 32.75 -61.93 10.00
CA ILE A 504 32.32 -62.27 11.37
C ILE A 504 31.66 -63.66 11.33
N PRO A 505 32.03 -64.59 12.22
CA PRO A 505 31.61 -65.99 12.16
C PRO A 505 30.27 -66.25 12.86
N ALA A 506 29.73 -67.44 12.54
CA ALA A 506 28.42 -67.96 12.95
C ALA A 506 28.35 -68.41 14.41
N GLU A 507 27.15 -68.31 15.00
CA GLU A 507 26.74 -69.07 16.19
C GLU A 507 25.29 -69.61 16.05
N PRO A 508 24.93 -70.70 16.78
CA PRO A 508 24.01 -71.72 16.30
C PRO A 508 22.56 -71.64 16.83
N LYS A 509 21.69 -72.43 16.19
CA LYS A 509 20.24 -72.58 16.45
C LYS A 509 19.90 -73.46 17.66
N GLN A 510 18.62 -73.34 18.06
CA GLN A 510 17.70 -74.24 18.80
C GLN A 510 17.39 -73.71 20.22
N GLN A 511 16.15 -73.64 20.73
CA GLN A 511 14.98 -74.52 20.56
C GLN A 511 13.70 -73.82 21.09
N GLU A 512 12.55 -74.00 20.42
CA GLU A 512 11.21 -73.75 21.01
C GLU A 512 10.80 -74.90 21.95
N PRO A 513 9.80 -74.70 22.83
CA PRO A 513 8.49 -75.30 22.52
C PRO A 513 7.24 -74.56 23.06
N GLY A 514 6.13 -74.68 22.32
CA GLY A 514 4.85 -75.10 22.91
C GLY A 514 3.71 -74.07 23.03
N VAL A 515 2.74 -74.17 22.11
CA VAL A 515 1.35 -73.69 22.24
C VAL A 515 0.46 -74.88 22.62
N PRO A 516 -0.55 -74.73 23.50
CA PRO A 516 -1.96 -74.78 23.06
C PRO A 516 -2.86 -73.82 23.88
N GLY A 517 -4.04 -73.35 23.45
CA GLY A 517 -4.88 -73.70 22.33
C GLY A 517 -6.11 -72.77 22.26
N GLU A 518 -6.97 -73.11 21.29
CA GLU A 518 -8.26 -72.56 20.87
C GLU A 518 -9.24 -72.29 22.04
N ASN A 519 -10.27 -71.43 21.98
CA ASN A 519 -11.42 -71.38 21.06
C ASN A 519 -12.38 -70.20 21.46
N PRO A 520 -13.56 -69.95 20.85
CA PRO A 520 -13.92 -68.64 20.31
C PRO A 520 -15.33 -68.11 20.70
N CYS A 521 -15.72 -66.98 20.06
CA CYS A 521 -17.10 -66.51 19.78
C CYS A 521 -17.99 -66.03 20.95
N LEU A 522 -18.65 -64.87 20.78
CA LEU A 522 -20.09 -64.77 20.42
C LEU A 522 -20.62 -63.32 20.51
N HIS A 523 -21.46 -62.98 19.51
CA HIS A 523 -22.65 -62.09 19.42
C HIS A 523 -22.89 -60.95 20.44
N GLY A 524 -23.53 -59.84 20.10
CA GLY A 524 -24.50 -59.50 19.04
C GLY A 524 -24.80 -57.99 19.10
N GLU A 525 -25.13 -57.35 17.99
CA GLU A 525 -26.50 -57.04 17.51
C GLU A 525 -26.99 -55.60 17.83
N ASN A 526 -27.27 -54.87 16.74
CA ASN A 526 -28.44 -54.04 16.45
C ASN A 526 -28.76 -52.75 17.25
N MET A 527 -28.54 -51.61 16.56
CA MET A 527 -29.49 -50.51 16.17
C MET A 527 -30.89 -50.46 16.85
N PRO A 528 -31.60 -49.29 16.98
CA PRO A 528 -31.65 -48.19 15.98
C PRO A 528 -31.83 -46.72 16.51
N THR A 529 -31.75 -45.80 15.55
CA THR A 529 -32.28 -44.41 15.49
C THR A 529 -33.82 -44.34 15.74
N PRO A 530 -34.51 -43.18 16.00
CA PRO A 530 -34.52 -42.00 15.10
C PRO A 530 -34.97 -40.58 15.61
N CYS A 531 -34.79 -39.59 14.71
CA CYS A 531 -35.63 -38.41 14.41
C CYS A 531 -35.81 -37.20 15.37
N ARG A 532 -35.51 -35.99 14.83
CA ARG A 532 -36.33 -34.73 14.70
C ARG A 532 -35.38 -33.50 14.67
N SER A 533 -35.23 -32.70 13.61
CA SER A 533 -36.11 -31.73 12.89
C SER A 533 -36.49 -30.46 13.67
N ALA A 534 -36.01 -29.29 13.20
CA ALA A 534 -36.58 -27.91 13.18
C ALA A 534 -35.41 -26.89 13.20
N ALA A 535 -35.17 -25.93 12.29
CA ALA A 535 -35.96 -24.97 11.50
C ALA A 535 -36.54 -23.78 12.31
N ALA A 536 -35.94 -22.58 12.15
CA ALA A 536 -36.50 -21.21 12.10
C ALA A 536 -35.36 -20.19 12.37
N ARG A 537 -34.92 -19.32 11.44
CA ARG A 537 -35.49 -18.02 10.99
C ARG A 537 -35.85 -17.06 12.13
N ILE A 538 -35.15 -15.91 12.23
CA ILE A 538 -35.54 -14.56 11.75
C ILE A 538 -34.26 -13.80 11.41
#